data_AF-A0A8T3SVN7-F1
#
_entry.id   AF-A0A8T3SVN7-F1
#
_cell.length_a   1.000
_cell.length_b   1.000
_cell.length_c   1.000
_cell.angle_alpha   90.00
_cell.angle_beta   90.00
_cell.angle_gamma   90.00
#
_symmetry.space_group_name_H-M   'P 1'
#
loop_
_entity.id
_entity.type
_entity.pdbx_description
1 polymer ?
#
loop_
_entity_poly.entity_id
_entity_poly.type
_entity_poly.pdbx_seq_one_letter_code
_entity_poly.pdbx_strand_id
1 'polypeptide(L)' 'MTEAGQLQATDAAAAAERWAEIDRAVVDLALWAPLFNDGTDFVSARVGNYQFHPAYLVLLDQLWVR' A
#
# COMPACT_ATOMS: atom_id res chain seq x y z
N MET A 1 -8.50 13.19 -9.89
CA MET A 1 -7.18 13.01 -9.22
C MET A 1 -6.89 14.12 -8.20
N THR A 2 -6.91 15.42 -8.55
CA THR A 2 -6.62 16.52 -7.61
C THR A 2 -7.49 16.53 -6.36
N GLU A 3 -8.80 16.33 -6.51
CA GLU A 3 -9.75 16.26 -5.38
C GLU A 3 -9.46 15.09 -4.42
N ALA A 4 -9.26 13.88 -4.97
CA ALA A 4 -8.88 12.72 -4.16
C ALA A 4 -7.59 12.96 -3.37
N GLY A 5 -6.61 13.62 -3.99
CA GLY A 5 -5.36 14.02 -3.33
C GLY A 5 -5.56 15.07 -2.22
N GLN A 6 -6.50 15.99 -2.37
CA GLN A 6 -6.84 16.97 -1.31
C GLN A 6 -7.55 16.29 -0.14
N LEU A 7 -8.53 15.41 -0.43
CA LEU A 7 -9.25 14.65 0.59
C LEU A 7 -8.32 13.77 1.41
N GLN A 8 -7.24 13.24 0.83
CA GLN A 8 -6.26 12.40 1.53
C GLN A 8 -5.76 13.02 2.85
N ALA A 9 -5.62 14.35 2.90
CA ALA A 9 -5.10 15.08 4.05
C ALA A 9 -6.18 15.42 5.10
N THR A 10 -7.46 15.47 4.72
CA THR A 10 -8.54 16.00 5.56
C THR A 10 -9.61 14.96 5.91
N ASP A 11 -9.84 14.00 5.01
CA ASP A 11 -10.81 12.92 5.14
C ASP A 11 -10.33 11.69 4.33
N ALA A 12 -9.59 10.81 5.01
CA ALA A 12 -9.00 9.63 4.38
C ALA A 12 -10.06 8.63 3.89
N ALA A 13 -11.24 8.57 4.51
CA ALA A 13 -12.31 7.67 4.10
C ALA A 13 -12.92 8.14 2.77
N ALA A 14 -13.29 9.42 2.68
CA ALA A 14 -13.79 10.01 1.44
C ALA A 14 -12.73 9.95 0.31
N ALA A 15 -11.45 10.15 0.64
CA ALA A 15 -10.36 9.99 -0.33
C ALA A 15 -10.28 8.57 -0.89
N ALA A 16 -10.43 7.55 -0.04
CA ALA A 16 -10.38 6.15 -0.45
C ALA A 16 -11.52 5.81 -1.43
N GLU A 17 -12.73 6.26 -1.15
CA GLU A 17 -13.87 6.10 -2.07
C GLU A 17 -13.58 6.77 -3.42
N ARG A 18 -13.06 8.01 -3.40
CA ARG A 18 -12.74 8.76 -4.61
C ARG A 18 -11.63 8.13 -5.44
N TRP A 19 -10.61 7.54 -4.80
CA TRP A 19 -9.55 6.81 -5.49
C TRP A 19 -10.07 5.51 -6.09
N ALA A 20 -10.98 4.79 -5.43
CA ALA A 20 -11.59 3.58 -5.97
C ALA A 20 -12.42 3.86 -7.24
N GLU A 21 -13.14 4.99 -7.29
CA GLU A 21 -13.84 5.44 -8.51
C GLU A 21 -12.89 5.67 -9.67
N ILE A 22 -11.77 6.34 -9.41
CA ILE A 22 -10.74 6.63 -10.43
C ILE A 22 -10.09 5.33 -10.91
N ASP A 23 -9.72 4.42 -10.00
CA ASP A 23 -9.15 3.12 -10.34
C ASP A 23 -10.08 2.33 -11.27
N ARG A 24 -11.37 2.24 -10.95
CA ARG A 24 -12.36 1.57 -11.81
C ARG A 24 -12.42 2.17 -13.21
N ALA A 25 -12.49 3.50 -13.31
CA ALA A 25 -12.55 4.15 -14.62
C ALA A 25 -11.30 3.86 -15.48
N VAL A 26 -10.11 3.79 -14.86
CA VAL A 26 -8.85 3.48 -15.54
C VAL A 26 -8.80 2.01 -16.00
N VAL A 27 -9.26 1.09 -15.14
CA VAL A 27 -9.35 -0.35 -15.43
C VAL A 27 -10.38 -0.64 -16.52
N ASP A 28 -11.56 0.00 -16.49
CA ASP A 28 -12.61 -0.16 -17.50
C ASP A 28 -12.16 0.30 -18.90
N LEU A 29 -11.27 1.29 -18.95
CA LEU A 29 -10.61 1.74 -20.19
C LEU A 29 -9.42 0.87 -20.60
N ALA A 30 -9.08 -0.16 -19.81
CA ALA A 30 -7.92 -1.02 -19.98
C ALA A 30 -6.58 -0.24 -20.09
N LEU A 31 -6.47 0.93 -19.47
CA LEU A 31 -5.23 1.71 -19.42
C LEU A 31 -4.21 1.09 -18.46
N TRP A 32 -4.71 0.35 -17.47
CA TRP A 32 -3.94 -0.38 -16.48
C TRP A 32 -4.70 -1.68 -16.14
N ALA A 33 -3.99 -2.79 -16.13
CA ALA A 33 -4.55 -4.12 -15.84
C ALA A 33 -3.63 -4.84 -14.83
N PRO A 34 -3.78 -4.56 -13.53
CA PRO A 34 -2.94 -5.17 -12.50
C PRO A 34 -3.18 -6.68 -12.48
N LEU A 35 -2.11 -7.46 -12.55
CA LEU A 35 -2.19 -8.92 -12.70
C LEU A 35 -2.07 -9.67 -11.37
N PHE A 36 -1.21 -9.17 -10.48
CA PHE A 36 -0.99 -9.74 -9.16
C PHE A 36 -0.36 -8.68 -8.25
N ASN A 37 -0.47 -8.90 -6.94
CA ASN A 37 0.31 -8.16 -5.95
C ASN A 37 1.58 -8.97 -5.66
N ASP A 38 2.73 -8.34 -5.81
CA ASP A 38 4.02 -8.94 -5.46
C ASP A 38 4.41 -8.59 -4.02
N GLY A 39 5.32 -9.38 -3.45
CA GLY A 39 5.86 -9.17 -2.12
C GLY A 39 5.53 -10.32 -1.17
N THR A 40 6.56 -11.05 -0.75
CA THR A 40 6.51 -11.97 0.37
C THR A 40 7.90 -12.02 0.99
N ASP A 41 7.95 -11.89 2.30
CA ASP A 41 9.20 -11.92 3.05
C ASP A 41 9.29 -13.21 3.86
N PHE A 42 10.44 -13.86 3.77
CA PHE A 42 10.76 -15.04 4.56
C PHE A 42 11.73 -14.66 5.68
N VAL A 43 11.35 -14.96 6.92
CA VAL A 43 12.17 -14.68 8.10
C VAL A 43 12.35 -15.92 8.96
N SER A 44 13.48 -15.99 9.66
CA SER A 44 13.73 -17.02 10.67
C SER A 44 12.70 -16.92 11.81
N ALA A 45 12.32 -18.05 12.41
CA ALA A 45 11.46 -18.10 13.61
C ALA A 45 12.00 -17.31 14.82
N ARG A 46 13.31 -16.99 14.81
CA ARG A 46 13.97 -16.15 15.81
C ARG A 46 13.76 -14.64 15.60
N VAL A 47 13.29 -14.23 14.42
CA VAL A 47 13.03 -12.81 14.12
C VAL A 47 11.75 -12.40 14.82
N GLY A 48 11.86 -11.37 15.67
CA GLY A 48 10.72 -10.70 16.28
C GLY A 48 10.50 -9.32 15.67
N ASN A 49 9.24 -8.88 15.68
CA ASN A 49 8.82 -7.55 15.22
C ASN A 49 9.24 -7.20 13.78
N TYR A 50 9.13 -8.18 12.88
CA TYR A 50 9.20 -7.90 11.46
C TYR A 50 8.04 -6.97 11.07
N GLN A 51 8.36 -5.85 10.44
CA GLN A 51 7.40 -4.91 9.90
C GLN A 51 7.81 -4.52 8.48
N PHE A 52 6.87 -4.62 7.55
CA PHE A 52 7.01 -4.12 6.19
C PHE A 52 6.41 -2.72 6.10
N HIS A 53 7.15 -1.80 5.50
CA HIS A 53 6.71 -0.45 5.18
C HIS A 53 6.89 -0.17 3.68
N PRO A 54 5.87 0.32 2.95
CA PRO A 54 5.94 0.44 1.49
C PRO A 54 7.05 1.37 0.98
N ALA A 55 7.50 2.34 1.78
CA ALA A 55 8.61 3.22 1.41
C ALA A 55 9.99 2.77 1.94
N TYR A 56 10.03 1.97 3.00
CA TYR A 56 11.27 1.63 3.72
C TYR A 56 11.58 0.14 3.72
N LEU A 57 10.71 -0.67 3.10
CA LEU A 57 10.72 -2.13 3.14
C LEU A 57 10.75 -2.61 4.59
N VAL A 58 11.71 -3.46 4.95
CA VAL A 58 11.88 -3.93 6.32
C VAL A 58 12.34 -2.80 7.25
N LEU A 59 11.65 -2.61 8.37
CA LEU A 59 12.07 -1.69 9.43
C LEU A 59 13.14 -2.34 10.32
N LEU A 60 14.40 -2.22 9.91
CA LEU A 60 15.56 -2.87 10.55
C LEU A 60 15.80 -2.42 11.99
N ASP A 61 15.49 -1.17 12.33
CA ASP A 61 15.65 -0.61 13.67
C ASP A 61 14.57 -1.09 14.65
N GLN A 62 13.45 -1.60 14.14
CA GLN A 62 12.33 -2.10 14.93
C GLN A 62 12.40 -3.62 15.15
N LEU A 63 13.02 -4.39 14.25
CA LEU A 63 13.11 -5.84 14.38
C LEU A 63 14.26 -6.29 15.29
N TRP A 64 14.16 -7.51 15.84
CA TRP A 64 15.23 -8.11 16.65
C TRP A 64 15.34 -9.62 16.43
N VAL A 65 16.40 -10.21 16.98
CA VAL A 65 16.64 -11.66 16.97
C VAL A 65 16.71 -12.17 18.41
N ARG A 66 16.05 -13.29 18.69
CA ARG A 66 16.12 -14.02 19.97
C ARG A 66 17.07 -15.21 19.92
#